data_AF-U4Q3U0-F1
#
_entry.id   AF-U4Q3U0-F1
#
_cell.length_a   1.000
_cell.length_b   1.000
_cell.length_c   1.000
_cell.angle_alpha   90.00
_cell.angle_beta   90.00
_cell.angle_gamma   90.00
#
_symmetry.space_group_name_H-M   'P 1'
#
loop_
_entity.id
_entity.type
_entity.pdbx_description
1 polymer ?
#
loop_
_entity_poly.entity_id
_entity_poly.type
_entity_poly.pdbx_seq_one_letter_code
_entity_poly.pdbx_strand_id
1 'polypeptide(L)'
;MRSPFQTSAIFLILFSVFPSAARAQDGATKAQIERRDPDFCGAGGASCDPADVQQWKAVGNKLADLSSADLSQYAYACAKHREWKSDCETNPKAILKRLGIEGY
;
A
#
# COMPACT_ATOMS: atom_id res chain seq x y z
N MET A 1 -60.08 20.26 -4.77
CA MET A 1 -59.02 19.34 -5.22
C MET A 1 -57.97 20.14 -5.98
N ARG A 2 -56.68 19.84 -5.73
CA ARG A 2 -55.44 20.34 -6.39
C ARG A 2 -55.03 21.82 -6.21
N SER A 3 -54.10 22.04 -5.28
CA SER A 3 -52.88 22.84 -5.51
C SER A 3 -51.79 21.91 -6.12
N PRO A 4 -50.53 22.32 -6.46
CA PRO A 4 -49.84 23.61 -6.32
C PRO A 4 -48.91 24.01 -7.52
N PHE A 5 -48.30 25.20 -7.43
CA PHE A 5 -46.92 25.55 -7.83
C PHE A 5 -46.40 25.18 -9.24
N GLN A 6 -46.16 26.21 -10.08
CA GLN A 6 -45.22 26.08 -11.19
C GLN A 6 -44.64 27.45 -11.58
N THR A 7 -43.38 27.72 -11.24
CA THR A 7 -42.33 28.13 -12.20
C THR A 7 -40.97 28.34 -11.50
N SER A 8 -40.10 27.36 -11.75
CA SER A 8 -38.67 27.48 -12.06
C SER A 8 -37.74 28.22 -11.10
N ALA A 9 -37.15 27.43 -10.20
CA ALA A 9 -35.88 27.72 -9.56
C ALA A 9 -34.76 27.80 -10.61
N ILE A 10 -34.02 28.91 -10.62
CA ILE A 10 -32.79 29.07 -11.40
C ILE A 10 -31.66 28.34 -10.63
N PHE A 11 -31.29 27.15 -11.10
CA PHE A 11 -30.08 26.47 -10.65
C PHE A 11 -28.86 27.11 -11.32
N LEU A 12 -28.10 27.93 -10.58
CA LEU A 12 -26.77 28.36 -10.99
C LEU A 12 -25.78 27.22 -10.79
N ILE A 13 -25.45 26.53 -11.89
CA ILE A 13 -24.34 25.57 -11.98
C ILE A 13 -23.04 26.38 -11.95
N LEU A 14 -22.39 26.44 -10.78
CA LEU A 14 -21.02 26.93 -10.66
C LEU A 14 -20.09 25.77 -11.03
N PHE A 15 -19.52 25.86 -12.23
CA PHE A 15 -18.49 24.96 -12.73
C PHE A 15 -17.28 24.94 -11.80
N SER A 16 -16.95 23.73 -11.37
CA SER A 16 -15.81 23.35 -10.55
C SER A 16 -14.48 23.62 -11.25
N VAL A 17 -13.66 24.50 -10.68
CA VAL A 17 -12.23 24.57 -10.94
C VAL A 17 -11.53 23.85 -9.78
N PHE A 18 -11.33 22.55 -9.91
CA PHE A 18 -10.35 21.83 -9.10
C PHE A 18 -8.98 22.05 -9.74
N PRO A 19 -8.01 22.71 -9.08
CA PRO A 19 -6.62 22.54 -9.47
C PRO A 19 -6.20 21.12 -9.08
N SER A 20 -6.35 20.19 -10.02
CA SER A 20 -5.66 18.91 -10.04
C SER A 20 -4.17 19.18 -10.24
N ALA A 21 -3.46 19.45 -9.14
CA ALA A 21 -2.01 19.43 -9.11
C ALA A 21 -1.54 18.50 -7.99
N ALA A 22 -1.91 17.22 -8.10
CA ALA A 22 -1.12 16.16 -7.48
C ALA A 22 0.23 16.11 -8.21
N ARG A 23 1.18 16.94 -7.76
CA ARG A 23 2.60 16.73 -8.02
C ARG A 23 3.03 15.54 -7.19
N ALA A 24 2.71 14.34 -7.67
CA ALA A 24 3.46 13.16 -7.28
C ALA A 24 4.84 13.27 -7.94
N GLN A 25 5.85 12.75 -7.25
CA GLN A 25 7.27 12.74 -7.60
C GLN A 25 8.04 13.96 -7.11
N ASP A 26 8.63 13.82 -5.93
CA ASP A 26 10.08 13.86 -5.82
C ASP A 26 10.51 12.85 -4.75
N GLY A 27 11.19 11.80 -5.17
CA GLY A 27 11.87 10.90 -4.23
C GLY A 27 12.90 11.69 -3.42
N ALA A 28 13.16 11.25 -2.19
CA ALA A 28 14.07 11.95 -1.28
C ALA A 28 15.42 12.26 -1.93
N THR A 29 15.90 13.50 -1.75
CA THR A 29 17.22 13.93 -2.25
C THR A 29 18.35 13.17 -1.56
N LYS A 30 19.52 13.02 -2.21
CA LYS A 30 20.68 12.27 -1.67
C LYS A 30 21.08 12.72 -0.26
N ALA A 31 21.06 14.02 0.02
CA ALA A 31 21.34 14.58 1.34
C ALA A 31 20.26 14.26 2.40
N GLN A 32 19.00 14.04 2.00
CA GLN A 32 17.95 13.53 2.89
C GLN A 32 18.11 12.03 3.16
N ILE A 33 18.64 11.26 2.21
CA ILE A 33 18.95 9.84 2.40
C ILE A 33 20.07 9.67 3.43
N GLU A 34 21.12 10.49 3.36
CA GLU A 34 22.29 10.41 4.27
C GLU A 34 22.01 10.95 5.69
N ARG A 35 21.04 11.86 5.86
CA ARG A 35 20.62 12.40 7.18
C ARG A 35 19.34 11.75 7.73
N ARG A 36 19.02 10.54 7.29
CA ARG A 36 17.80 9.85 7.75
C ARG A 36 17.90 9.48 9.21
N ASP A 37 16.88 9.91 9.93
CA ASP A 37 16.53 9.36 11.23
C ASP A 37 16.04 7.91 11.03
N PRO A 38 16.70 6.90 11.62
CA PRO A 38 16.29 5.50 11.51
C PRO A 38 14.90 5.23 12.10
N ASP A 39 14.38 6.12 12.95
CA ASP A 39 13.05 6.05 13.53
C ASP A 39 11.96 6.71 12.65
N PHE A 40 12.34 7.42 11.57
CA PHE A 40 11.38 7.95 10.58
C PHE A 40 11.18 6.96 9.44
N CYS A 41 10.00 6.35 9.44
CA CYS A 41 9.61 5.44 8.39
C CYS A 41 8.93 6.19 7.22
N GLY A 42 9.14 5.73 5.99
CA GLY A 42 8.56 6.38 4.80
C GLY A 42 9.59 6.69 3.73
N ALA A 43 9.35 7.72 2.93
CA ALA A 43 10.06 7.99 1.66
C ALA A 43 11.59 7.97 1.84
N GLY A 44 12.10 6.76 1.51
CA GLY A 44 13.27 6.02 1.97
C GLY A 44 13.68 6.16 3.45
N GLY A 45 14.45 5.28 4.04
CA GLY A 45 14.97 4.00 3.62
C GLY A 45 14.76 2.99 4.76
N ALA A 46 13.78 3.25 5.63
CA ALA A 46 13.29 2.32 6.62
C ALA A 46 11.83 1.99 6.28
N SER A 47 11.50 0.69 6.17
CA SER A 47 10.11 0.27 6.03
C SER A 47 9.39 0.64 7.32
N CYS A 48 8.16 1.18 7.22
CA CYS A 48 7.28 1.43 8.38
C CYS A 48 6.79 0.16 9.07
N ASP A 49 7.31 -0.99 8.64
CA ASP A 49 6.86 -2.27 9.13
C ASP A 49 7.66 -2.68 10.35
N PRO A 50 7.02 -3.38 11.31
CA PRO A 50 7.74 -3.98 12.42
C PRO A 50 8.82 -4.96 11.92
N ALA A 51 9.83 -5.21 12.76
CA ALA A 51 11.01 -5.98 12.37
C ALA A 51 10.69 -7.40 11.84
N ASP A 52 9.68 -8.06 12.41
CA ASP A 52 9.21 -9.39 11.97
C ASP A 52 8.66 -9.33 10.55
N VAL A 53 7.84 -8.33 10.23
CA VAL A 53 7.32 -8.10 8.88
C VAL A 53 8.45 -7.74 7.92
N GLN A 54 9.42 -6.91 8.32
CA GLN A 54 10.57 -6.59 7.46
C GLN A 54 11.42 -7.83 7.13
N GLN A 55 11.62 -8.73 8.09
CA GLN A 55 12.29 -10.00 7.84
C GLN A 55 11.52 -10.83 6.80
N TRP A 56 10.21 -10.91 6.90
CA TRP A 56 9.40 -11.64 5.91
C TRP A 56 9.37 -10.95 4.55
N LYS A 57 9.43 -9.61 4.48
CA LYS A 57 9.63 -8.90 3.20
C LYS A 57 10.96 -9.26 2.55
N ALA A 58 12.03 -9.40 3.34
CA ALA A 58 13.32 -9.85 2.81
C ALA A 58 13.28 -11.29 2.28
N VAL A 59 12.48 -12.17 2.90
CA VAL A 59 12.21 -13.52 2.36
C VAL A 59 11.42 -13.43 1.06
N GLY A 60 10.31 -12.68 1.04
CA GLY A 60 9.44 -12.54 -0.13
C GLY A 60 10.17 -12.01 -1.37
N ASN A 61 11.04 -11.01 -1.19
CA ASN A 61 11.88 -10.46 -2.27
C ASN A 61 12.84 -11.47 -2.89
N LYS A 62 13.19 -12.55 -2.18
CA LYS A 62 14.05 -13.62 -2.70
C LYS A 62 13.25 -14.71 -3.43
N LEU A 63 11.94 -14.75 -3.24
CA LEU A 63 11.08 -15.79 -3.83
C LEU A 63 10.71 -15.48 -5.28
N ALA A 64 10.37 -14.21 -5.53
CA ALA A 64 9.89 -13.72 -6.81
C ALA A 64 9.88 -12.19 -6.84
N ASP A 65 9.67 -11.63 -8.04
CA ASP A 65 9.45 -10.18 -8.24
C ASP A 65 7.99 -9.81 -7.89
N LEU A 66 7.69 -9.85 -6.58
CA LEU A 66 6.36 -9.51 -6.07
C LEU A 66 6.14 -8.01 -6.13
N SER A 67 4.92 -7.60 -6.48
CA SER A 67 4.52 -6.21 -6.32
C SER A 67 4.68 -5.79 -4.85
N SER A 68 4.90 -4.50 -4.58
CA SER A 68 5.04 -4.02 -3.19
C SER A 68 3.82 -4.35 -2.32
N ALA A 69 2.63 -4.44 -2.93
CA ALA A 69 1.40 -4.85 -2.26
C ALA A 69 1.42 -6.34 -1.90
N ASP A 70 1.70 -7.21 -2.88
CA ASP A 70 1.77 -8.66 -2.69
C ASP A 70 2.86 -9.06 -1.69
N LEU A 71 4.03 -8.41 -1.79
CA LEU A 71 5.13 -8.59 -0.85
C LEU A 71 4.72 -8.23 0.57
N SER A 72 3.98 -7.13 0.73
CA SER A 72 3.48 -6.71 2.05
C SER A 72 2.42 -7.68 2.57
N GLN A 73 1.49 -8.13 1.73
CA GLN A 73 0.48 -9.13 2.12
C GLN A 73 1.12 -10.44 2.57
N TYR A 74 2.06 -10.97 1.79
CA TYR A 74 2.85 -12.15 2.15
C TYR A 74 3.56 -11.96 3.51
N ALA A 75 4.26 -10.83 3.68
CA ALA A 75 5.03 -10.58 4.88
C ALA A 75 4.16 -10.44 6.14
N TYR A 76 3.04 -9.72 6.05
CA TYR A 76 2.10 -9.62 7.16
C TYR A 76 1.43 -10.96 7.46
N ALA A 77 1.10 -11.76 6.44
CA ALA A 77 0.55 -13.09 6.64
C ALA A 77 1.52 -13.95 7.46
N CYS A 78 2.79 -14.02 7.07
CA CYS A 78 3.80 -14.81 7.76
C CYS A 78 4.19 -14.26 9.14
N ALA A 79 4.07 -12.96 9.37
CA ALA A 79 4.31 -12.36 10.68
C ALA A 79 3.16 -12.60 11.67
N LYS A 80 1.90 -12.59 11.21
CA LYS A 80 0.72 -12.61 12.08
C LYS A 80 0.08 -13.98 12.23
N HIS A 81 0.12 -14.83 11.20
CA HIS A 81 -0.43 -16.18 11.24
C HIS A 81 0.62 -17.19 11.71
N ARG A 82 0.77 -17.33 13.03
CA ARG A 82 1.75 -18.26 13.62
C ARG A 82 1.52 -19.71 13.19
N GLU A 83 0.28 -20.08 12.94
CA GLU A 83 -0.12 -21.39 12.43
C GLU A 83 0.38 -21.64 10.99
N TRP A 84 0.78 -20.59 10.26
CA TRP A 84 1.37 -20.69 8.93
C TRP A 84 2.89 -20.60 8.96
N LYS A 85 3.52 -20.45 10.14
CA LYS A 85 4.97 -20.25 10.26
C LYS A 85 5.77 -21.33 9.53
N SER A 86 5.41 -22.61 9.72
CA SER A 86 6.08 -23.73 9.04
C SER A 86 5.98 -23.60 7.52
N ASP A 87 4.79 -23.28 6.99
CA ASP A 87 4.57 -23.08 5.56
C ASP A 87 5.35 -21.86 5.04
N CYS A 88 5.41 -20.76 5.80
CA CYS A 88 6.20 -19.58 5.46
C CYS A 88 7.70 -19.86 5.40
N GLU A 89 8.23 -20.71 6.28
CA GLU A 89 9.65 -21.07 6.34
C GLU A 89 10.03 -22.10 5.27
N THR A 90 9.16 -23.07 4.99
CA THR A 90 9.51 -24.27 4.19
C THR A 90 8.85 -24.32 2.82
N ASN A 91 7.67 -23.72 2.65
CA ASN A 91 6.92 -23.71 1.40
C ASN A 91 6.20 -22.38 1.16
N PRO A 92 6.94 -21.26 1.05
CA PRO A 92 6.32 -19.95 0.99
C PRO A 92 5.49 -19.72 -0.29
N LYS A 93 5.72 -20.49 -1.36
CA LYS A 93 4.84 -20.49 -2.56
C LYS A 93 3.43 -20.97 -2.25
N ALA A 94 3.26 -21.89 -1.30
CA ALA A 94 1.92 -22.31 -0.85
C ALA A 94 1.18 -21.17 -0.14
N ILE A 95 1.91 -20.29 0.56
CA ILE A 95 1.34 -19.09 1.18
C ILE A 95 0.93 -18.08 0.11
N LEU A 96 1.77 -17.83 -0.90
CA LEU A 96 1.40 -16.95 -2.01
C LEU A 96 0.10 -17.42 -2.71
N LYS A 97 0.00 -18.73 -2.98
CA LYS A 97 -1.24 -19.33 -3.53
C LYS A 97 -2.43 -19.19 -2.58
N ARG A 98 -2.23 -19.42 -1.28
CA ARG A 98 -3.28 -19.27 -0.26
C ARG A 98 -3.79 -17.82 -0.20
N LEU A 99 -2.92 -16.84 -0.46
CA LEU A 99 -3.25 -15.42 -0.52
C LEU A 99 -3.86 -14.98 -1.88
N GLY A 100 -3.93 -15.88 -2.88
CA GLY A 100 -4.40 -15.55 -4.21
C GLY A 100 -3.43 -14.69 -5.03
N ILE A 101 -2.15 -14.67 -4.64
CA ILE A 101 -1.09 -13.98 -5.38
C ILE A 101 -0.62 -14.93 -6.49
N GLU A 102 -0.66 -14.49 -7.74
CA GLU A 102 -0.31 -15.26 -8.92
C GLU A 102 0.63 -14.48 -9.85
N GLY A 103 1.22 -15.15 -10.84
CA GLY A 103 2.07 -14.49 -11.85
C GLY A 103 3.45 -14.04 -11.35
N TYR A 104 3.92 -14.63 -10.24
CA TYR A 104 5.22 -14.39 -9.61
C TYR A 104 6.29 -15.41 -10.05
#